data_AF-A0A2D4HW79-F1
#
_entry.id   AF-A0A2D4HW79-F1
#
_cell.length_a   1.000
_cell.length_b   1.000
_cell.length_c   1.000
_cell.angle_alpha   90.00
_cell.angle_beta   90.00
_cell.angle_gamma   90.00
#
_symmetry.space_group_name_H-M   'P 1'
#
loop_
_entity.id
_entity.type
_entity.pdbx_description
1 polymer ?
#
loop_
_entity_poly.entity_id
_entity_poly.type
_entity_poly.pdbx_seq_one_letter_code
_entity_poly.pdbx_strand_id
1 'polypeptide(L)'
;VAQEVVPTIDANDCRTLPPIGGWLALFAHRWETITSDSWVLKTVRFGLTLDFLFIPLRTFTHCPTSKNHIRRKLMDTVVQHFLDIQAIEPGPEGARVLLHSICSSQVLG
;
A
#
# COMPACT_ATOMS: atom_id res chain seq x y z
N VAL A 1 36.16 22.76 -9.64
CA VAL A 1 35.80 21.86 -8.53
C VAL A 1 34.30 21.98 -8.33
N ALA A 2 33.52 21.06 -8.91
CA ALA A 2 32.07 21.05 -8.74
C ALA A 2 31.75 20.38 -7.40
N GLN A 3 31.00 21.07 -6.54
CA GLN A 3 30.58 20.55 -5.24
C GLN A 3 29.35 19.66 -5.46
N GLU A 4 29.48 18.39 -5.10
CA GLU A 4 28.40 17.42 -5.07
C GLU A 4 27.61 17.65 -3.77
N VAL A 5 26.43 18.26 -3.86
CA VAL A 5 25.54 18.43 -2.72
C VAL A 5 24.83 17.10 -2.48
N VAL A 6 25.33 16.32 -1.53
CA VAL A 6 24.66 15.12 -1.04
C VAL A 6 23.54 15.57 -0.11
N PRO A 7 22.24 15.30 -0.42
CA PRO A 7 21.17 15.62 0.50
C PRO A 7 21.22 14.63 1.65
N THR A 8 21.49 15.15 2.85
CA THR A 8 21.37 14.39 4.09
C THR A 8 19.88 14.24 4.38
N ILE A 9 19.32 13.07 4.06
CA ILE A 9 17.92 12.75 4.36
C ILE A 9 17.85 12.40 5.85
N ASP A 10 17.30 13.30 6.64
CA ASP A 10 16.93 13.02 8.03
C ASP A 10 15.93 11.87 8.06
N ALA A 11 16.34 10.74 8.65
CA ALA A 11 15.63 9.46 8.62
C ALA A 11 14.25 9.45 9.33
N ASN A 12 13.80 10.58 9.88
CA ASN A 12 12.59 10.68 10.69
C ASN A 12 11.35 11.21 9.96
N ASP A 13 11.47 11.65 8.70
CA ASP A 13 10.33 12.17 7.94
C ASP A 13 9.96 11.21 6.80
N CYS A 14 9.18 10.16 7.11
CA CYS A 14 8.66 9.20 6.13
C CYS A 14 7.83 9.84 5.00
N ARG A 15 7.51 11.14 5.08
CA ARG A 15 6.81 11.91 4.03
C ARG A 15 7.75 12.53 3.01
N THR A 16 9.06 12.54 3.25
CA THR A 16 10.08 13.07 2.32
C THR A 16 10.79 11.97 1.52
N LEU A 17 10.62 10.71 1.91
CA LEU A 17 11.14 9.58 1.13
C LEU A 17 10.42 9.56 -0.22
N PRO A 18 11.15 9.55 -1.35
CA PRO A 18 10.53 9.36 -2.64
C PRO A 18 9.72 8.06 -2.61
N PRO A 19 8.54 8.00 -3.27
CA PRO A 19 7.86 6.73 -3.47
C PRO A 19 8.84 5.71 -4.06
N ILE A 20 8.63 4.40 -3.90
CA ILE A 20 9.56 3.36 -4.39
C ILE A 20 10.05 3.61 -5.84
N GLY A 21 9.20 4.18 -6.72
CA GLY A 21 9.59 4.61 -8.06
C GLY A 21 10.59 5.78 -8.12
N GLY A 22 10.53 6.73 -7.17
CA GLY A 22 11.46 7.85 -7.06
C GLY A 22 12.90 7.45 -6.70
N TRP A 23 13.11 6.31 -6.03
CA TRP A 23 14.46 5.78 -5.78
C TRP A 23 15.13 5.26 -7.06
N LEU A 24 14.36 4.61 -7.94
CA LEU A 24 14.87 4.16 -9.23
C LEU A 24 15.24 5.34 -10.14
N ALA A 25 14.49 6.44 -10.06
CA ALA A 25 14.77 7.65 -10.82
C ALA A 25 16.16 8.25 -10.48
N LEU A 26 16.66 8.14 -9.24
CA LEU A 26 18.00 8.59 -8.86
C LEU A 26 19.11 7.90 -9.66
N PHE A 27 18.90 6.63 -10.00
CA PHE A 27 19.86 5.82 -10.76
C PHE A 27 19.56 5.78 -12.25
N ALA A 28 18.56 6.51 -12.73
CA ALA A 28 18.12 6.49 -14.13
C ALA A 28 19.27 6.66 -15.13
N HIS A 29 20.26 7.50 -14.82
CA HIS A 29 21.44 7.73 -15.65
C HIS A 29 22.29 6.47 -15.88
N ARG A 30 22.27 5.52 -14.95
CA ARG A 30 23.02 4.25 -15.08
C ARG A 30 22.31 3.23 -15.95
N TRP A 31 20.99 3.31 -16.08
CA TRP A 31 20.23 2.32 -16.84
C TRP A 31 20.52 2.37 -18.34
N GLU A 32 20.92 3.53 -18.86
CA GLU A 32 21.35 3.72 -20.25
C GLU A 32 22.61 2.92 -20.60
N THR A 33 23.42 2.53 -19.62
CA THR A 33 24.61 1.69 -19.85
C THR A 33 24.28 0.20 -19.86
N ILE A 34 23.13 -0.19 -19.33
CA ILE A 34 22.70 -1.59 -19.16
C ILE A 34 21.71 -1.98 -20.27
N THR A 35 20.86 -1.05 -20.70
CA THR A 35 19.85 -1.30 -21.72
C THR A 35 19.61 -0.08 -22.60
N SER A 36 19.30 -0.36 -23.87
CA SER A 36 18.82 0.63 -24.85
C SER A 36 17.29 0.57 -25.03
N ASP A 37 16.59 -0.27 -24.26
CA ASP A 37 15.14 -0.38 -24.32
C ASP A 37 14.47 0.90 -23.81
N SER A 38 13.79 1.59 -24.73
CA SER A 38 13.18 2.89 -24.43
C SER A 38 12.02 2.81 -23.42
N TRP A 39 11.32 1.67 -23.33
CA TRP A 39 10.24 1.48 -22.38
C TRP A 39 10.80 1.33 -20.96
N VAL A 40 11.86 0.55 -20.79
CA VAL A 40 12.56 0.39 -19.50
C VAL A 40 13.10 1.74 -19.03
N LEU A 41 13.81 2.46 -19.89
CA LEU A 41 14.41 3.75 -19.53
C LEU A 41 13.36 4.80 -19.14
N LYS A 42 12.23 4.86 -19.87
CA LYS A 42 11.11 5.75 -19.51
C LYS A 42 10.48 5.36 -18.18
N THR A 43 10.26 4.07 -17.94
CA THR A 43 9.63 3.58 -16.72
C THR A 43 10.49 3.84 -15.50
N VAL A 44 11.81 3.66 -15.59
CA VAL A 44 12.75 3.98 -14.49
C VAL A 44 12.80 5.47 -14.20
N ARG A 45 12.81 6.32 -15.24
CA ARG A 45 12.89 7.79 -15.09
C ARG A 45 11.61 8.41 -14.55
N PHE A 46 10.46 7.98 -15.06
CA PHE A 46 9.19 8.66 -14.84
C PHE A 46 8.20 7.84 -13.99
N GLY A 47 8.57 6.61 -13.63
CA GLY A 47 7.68 5.65 -13.00
C GLY A 47 6.73 4.98 -14.01
N LEU A 48 6.02 3.95 -13.53
CA LEU A 48 4.94 3.31 -14.27
C LEU A 48 3.61 3.92 -13.83
N THR A 49 2.93 4.62 -14.75
CA THR A 49 1.54 5.03 -14.53
C THR A 49 0.64 3.83 -14.78
N LEU A 50 -0.16 3.46 -13.78
CA LEU A 50 -1.19 2.43 -13.92
C LEU A 50 -2.55 3.12 -13.99
N ASP A 51 -3.22 2.97 -15.12
CA ASP A 51 -4.60 3.43 -15.28
C ASP A 51 -5.53 2.41 -14.62
N PHE A 52 -6.04 2.76 -13.45
CA PHE A 52 -7.05 1.97 -12.78
C PHE A 52 -8.40 2.19 -13.50
N LEU A 53 -8.94 1.13 -14.12
CA LEU A 53 -10.30 1.13 -14.69
C LEU A 53 -11.37 1.49 -13.64
N PHE A 54 -11.05 1.24 -12.37
CA PHE A 54 -11.87 1.59 -11.24
C PHE A 54 -10.98 1.92 -10.05
N ILE A 55 -11.27 3.03 -9.36
CA ILE A 55 -10.60 3.38 -8.12
C ILE A 55 -10.94 2.29 -7.10
N PRO A 56 -9.96 1.54 -6.55
CA PRO A 56 -10.27 0.54 -5.54
C PRO A 56 -11.06 1.20 -4.42
N LEU A 57 -12.20 0.61 -4.06
CA LEU A 57 -13.05 1.11 -2.99
C LEU A 57 -12.14 1.39 -1.78
N ARG A 58 -12.04 2.66 -1.37
CA ARG A 58 -11.33 3.06 -0.14
C ARG A 58 -12.06 2.59 1.12
N THR A 59 -13.09 1.78 0.98
CA THR A 59 -13.79 1.17 2.09
C THR A 59 -13.02 -0.07 2.51
N PHE A 60 -12.45 -0.03 3.71
CA PHE A 60 -12.07 -1.26 4.39
C PHE A 60 -13.33 -2.12 4.55
N THR A 61 -13.35 -3.29 3.92
CA THR A 61 -14.40 -4.26 4.17
C THR A 61 -14.17 -4.84 5.55
N HIS A 62 -15.23 -4.93 6.35
CA HIS A 62 -15.14 -5.58 7.65
C HIS A 62 -14.71 -7.03 7.44
N CYS A 63 -13.67 -7.47 8.17
CA CYS A 63 -13.25 -8.87 8.11
C CYS A 63 -14.43 -9.76 8.55
N PRO A 64 -14.89 -10.72 7.75
CA PRO A 64 -16.07 -11.50 8.09
C PRO A 64 -15.85 -12.26 9.40
N THR A 65 -16.69 -12.00 10.40
CA THR A 65 -16.63 -12.71 11.68
C THR A 65 -17.10 -14.15 11.51
N SER A 66 -16.34 -15.12 12.01
CA SER A 66 -16.74 -16.52 11.90
C SER A 66 -18.05 -16.81 12.63
N LYS A 67 -18.96 -17.56 11.99
CA LYS A 67 -20.18 -18.10 12.63
C LYS A 67 -19.86 -19.18 13.67
N ASN A 68 -18.71 -19.84 13.56
CA ASN A 68 -18.26 -20.84 14.53
C ASN A 68 -17.72 -20.13 15.79
N HIS A 69 -18.30 -20.44 16.95
CA HIS A 69 -17.97 -19.82 18.22
C HIS A 69 -16.53 -20.09 18.68
N ILE A 70 -16.01 -21.30 18.43
CA ILE A 70 -14.62 -21.68 18.76
C ILE A 70 -13.66 -20.84 17.93
N ARG A 71 -13.91 -20.76 16.61
CA ARG A 71 -13.08 -19.98 15.70
C ARG A 71 -13.13 -18.49 16.00
N ARG A 72 -14.30 -17.97 16.37
CA ARG A 72 -14.46 -16.57 16.79
C ARG A 72 -13.64 -16.27 18.04
N LYS A 73 -13.75 -17.10 19.08
CA LYS A 73 -12.97 -16.94 20.31
C LYS A 73 -11.47 -16.97 20.04
N LEU A 74 -11.01 -17.86 19.16
CA LEU A 74 -9.61 -17.92 18.74
C LEU A 74 -9.17 -16.62 18.03
N MET A 75 -9.99 -16.09 17.12
CA MET A 75 -9.70 -14.82 16.44
C MET A 75 -9.59 -13.68 17.46
N ASP A 76 -10.52 -13.59 18.41
CA ASP A 76 -10.51 -12.56 19.45
C ASP A 76 -9.27 -12.68 20.35
N THR A 77 -8.88 -13.89 20.75
CA THR A 77 -7.64 -14.14 21.52
C THR A 77 -6.40 -13.70 20.75
N VAL A 78 -6.32 -13.97 19.45
CA VAL A 78 -5.16 -13.60 18.62
C VAL A 78 -5.09 -12.09 18.44
N VAL A 79 -6.22 -11.43 18.18
CA VAL A 79 -6.29 -9.96 18.10
C VAL A 79 -5.83 -9.33 19.41
N GLN A 80 -6.32 -9.85 20.55
CA GLN A 80 -5.90 -9.36 21.87
C GLN A 80 -4.40 -9.52 22.08
N HIS A 81 -3.85 -10.70 21.79
CA HIS A 81 -2.41 -10.94 21.89
C HIS A 81 -1.59 -9.95 21.04
N PHE A 82 -2.03 -9.63 19.82
CA PHE A 82 -1.35 -8.65 18.96
C PHE A 82 -1.41 -7.21 19.50
N LEU A 83 -2.52 -6.84 20.15
CA LEU A 83 -2.63 -5.57 20.87
C LEU A 83 -1.67 -5.53 22.07
N ASP A 84 -1.58 -6.62 22.82
CA ASP A 84 -0.74 -6.72 24.01
C ASP A 84 0.75 -6.56 23.69
N ILE A 85 1.20 -7.16 22.57
CA ILE A 85 2.58 -7.00 22.08
C ILE A 85 2.80 -5.73 21.25
N GLN A 86 1.79 -4.86 21.14
CA GLN A 86 1.82 -3.62 20.35
C GLN A 86 2.19 -3.84 18.87
N ALA A 87 1.85 -5.01 18.31
CA ALA A 87 2.05 -5.29 16.90
C ALA A 87 0.99 -4.61 16.02
N ILE A 88 -0.16 -4.27 16.59
CA ILE A 88 -1.26 -3.54 15.96
C ILE A 88 -1.86 -2.53 16.95
N GLU A 89 -2.57 -1.53 16.43
CA GLU A 89 -3.28 -0.52 17.23
C GLU A 89 -4.79 -0.54 16.96
N PRO A 90 -5.64 -0.16 17.93
CA PRO A 90 -7.06 0.04 17.71
C PRO A 90 -7.31 1.10 16.62
N GLY A 91 -8.22 0.80 15.69
CA GLY A 91 -8.64 1.79 14.70
C GLY A 91 -9.43 2.94 15.34
N PRO A 92 -9.50 4.11 14.69
CA PRO A 92 -10.25 5.26 15.21
C PRO A 92 -11.72 4.92 15.42
N GLU A 93 -12.23 5.16 16.64
CA GLU A 93 -13.63 4.97 17.00
C GLU A 93 -14.51 5.91 16.15
N GLY A 94 -15.23 5.35 15.18
CA GLY A 94 -16.06 6.14 14.26
C GLY A 94 -16.03 5.68 12.80
N ALA A 95 -15.10 4.79 12.42
CA ALA A 95 -15.08 4.15 11.11
C ALA A 95 -16.16 3.06 10.99
N ARG A 96 -17.43 3.39 11.26
CA ARG A 96 -18.57 2.62 10.76
C ARG A 96 -18.63 2.84 9.26
N VAL A 97 -17.87 2.05 8.52
CA VAL A 97 -18.04 1.95 7.07
C VAL A 97 -19.44 1.40 6.85
N LEU A 98 -20.36 2.28 6.44
CA LEU A 98 -21.70 1.90 6.02
C LEU A 98 -21.55 0.95 4.83
N LEU A 99 -21.60 -0.35 5.10
CA LEU A 99 -21.68 -1.36 4.06
C LEU A 99 -23.07 -1.26 3.46
N HIS A 100 -23.21 -0.60 2.31
CA HIS A 100 -24.34 -0.88 1.44
C HIS A 100 -24.21 -2.37 1.06
N SER A 101 -25.18 -3.16 1.49
CA SER A 101 -25.29 -4.58 1.15
C SER A 101 -25.26 -4.73 -0.37
N ILE A 102 -24.16 -5.23 -0.92
CA ILE A 102 -24.11 -5.63 -2.33
C ILE A 102 -24.77 -7.00 -2.41
N CYS A 103 -26.10 -7.03 -2.34
CA CYS A 103 -26.87 -8.15 -2.81
C CYS A 103 -27.05 -7.96 -4.31
N SER A 104 -26.07 -8.41 -5.11
CA SER A 104 -26.23 -8.48 -6.56
C SER A 104 -26.33 -9.94 -6.98
N SER A 105 -27.53 -10.49 -6.84
CA SER A 105 -27.96 -11.62 -7.66
C SER A 105 -28.32 -11.07 -9.03
N GLN A 106 -27.39 -11.11 -9.97
CA GLN A 106 -27.76 -11.17 -11.39
C GLN A 106 -27.02 -12.35 -12.01
N VAL A 107 -27.78 -13.44 -12.05
CA VAL A 107 -27.58 -14.60 -12.90
C VAL A 107 -27.49 -14.09 -14.34
N LEU A 108 -26.37 -14.34 -15.02
CA LEU A 108 -26.29 -14.16 -16.47
C LEU A 108 -27.30 -15.12 -17.12
N GLY A 109 -28.24 -14.54 -17.87
CA GLY A 109 -29.01 -15.20 -18.93
C GLY A 109 -28.68 -14.51 -20.24
#